data_AF-A0A831QFP5-F1
#
_entry.id   AF-A0A831QFP5-F1
#
_cell.length_a   1.000
_cell.length_b   1.000
_cell.length_c   1.000
_cell.angle_alpha   90.00
_cell.angle_beta   90.00
_cell.angle_gamma   90.00
#
_symmetry.space_group_name_H-M   'P 1'
#
loop_
_entity.id
_entity.type
_entity.pdbx_description
1 polymer ?
#
loop_
_entity_poly.entity_id
_entity_poly.type
_entity_poly.pdbx_seq_one_letter_code
_entity_poly.pdbx_strand_id
1 'polypeptide(L)'
;MMKRIILLIGLICGLGGLLAAGTMVASAKTAPNQAKQKEFRIERSMPKEAIACIQCHKKESPGIFADWAHSRHASANITCLDCHKAEEFDADVSKEHYRQYERADQKYGTKEYKVPISALVTPKDCSRCHPDEAKQYARSKHANTLEIVWKVDPWMNKGMNSDNERTTGCYHCHGTVVKFKDGKMTPDSWPSVGVGRINPDGSKGSCSACHTRHRFSVAEARKPEACGQCHLGPDHPQIEI
;
A
#
# COMPACT_ATOMS: atom_id res chain seq x y z
N MET A 1 12.73 -69.40 41.17
CA MET A 1 13.27 -68.10 40.68
C MET A 1 13.31 -67.98 39.16
N MET A 2 13.53 -69.05 38.39
CA MET A 2 13.66 -69.02 36.92
C MET A 2 12.45 -68.52 36.12
N LYS A 3 11.21 -68.75 36.59
CA LYS A 3 9.99 -68.29 35.87
C LYS A 3 9.79 -66.77 35.88
N ARG A 4 10.34 -66.05 36.88
CA ARG A 4 10.22 -64.57 36.95
C ARG A 4 11.24 -63.85 36.06
N ILE A 5 12.38 -64.49 35.77
CA ILE A 5 13.45 -63.91 34.93
C ILE A 5 13.05 -63.95 33.45
N ILE A 6 12.39 -65.02 33.00
CA ILE A 6 11.94 -65.16 31.60
C ILE A 6 10.82 -64.15 31.26
N LEU A 7 9.93 -63.85 32.21
CA LEU A 7 8.89 -62.83 32.06
C LEU A 7 9.44 -61.40 32.00
N LEU A 8 10.52 -61.09 32.73
CA LEU A 8 11.18 -59.78 32.69
C LEU A 8 11.98 -59.56 31.40
N ILE A 9 12.62 -60.60 30.86
CA ILE A 9 13.35 -60.51 29.58
C ILE A 9 12.37 -60.34 28.40
N GLY A 10 11.22 -61.03 28.44
CA GLY A 10 10.16 -60.86 27.43
C GLY A 10 9.55 -59.45 27.40
N LEU A 11 9.41 -58.80 28.56
CA LEU A 11 8.87 -57.44 28.65
C LEU A 11 9.86 -56.38 28.14
N ILE A 12 11.16 -56.57 28.38
CA ILE A 12 12.22 -55.64 27.93
C ILE A 12 12.43 -55.74 26.42
N CYS A 13 12.35 -56.94 25.83
CA CYS A 13 12.38 -57.09 24.37
C CYS A 13 11.10 -56.58 23.68
N GLY A 14 9.94 -56.65 24.35
CA GLY A 14 8.67 -56.12 23.84
C GLY A 14 8.61 -54.58 23.79
N LEU A 15 9.15 -53.89 24.81
CA LEU A 15 9.22 -52.42 24.82
C LEU A 15 10.31 -51.84 23.91
N GLY A 16 11.42 -52.57 23.70
CA GLY A 16 12.47 -52.14 22.76
C GLY A 16 12.02 -52.17 21.29
N GLY A 17 11.14 -53.10 20.93
CA GLY A 17 10.60 -53.23 19.56
C GLY A 17 9.60 -52.15 19.17
N LEU A 18 8.87 -51.56 20.13
CA LEU A 18 7.86 -50.52 19.84
C LEU A 18 8.43 -49.10 19.73
N LEU A 19 9.66 -48.84 20.19
CA LEU A 19 10.31 -47.52 20.09
C LEU A 19 11.14 -47.33 18.81
N ALA A 20 11.35 -48.38 18.01
CA ALA A 20 12.12 -48.32 16.76
C ALA A 20 11.26 -48.13 15.50
N ALA A 21 9.92 -48.06 15.63
CA ALA A 21 9.00 -48.06 14.49
C ALA A 21 8.41 -46.66 14.13
N GLY A 22 8.95 -45.58 14.69
CA GLY A 22 8.22 -44.30 14.77
C GLY A 22 8.95 -43.02 14.38
N THR A 23 9.91 -43.02 13.46
CA THR A 23 10.38 -41.78 12.80
C THR A 23 10.86 -42.02 11.36
N MET A 24 10.03 -42.69 10.55
CA MET A 24 10.12 -42.40 9.11
C MET A 24 9.48 -41.04 8.90
N VAL A 25 10.31 -39.99 8.93
CA VAL A 25 9.97 -38.72 8.29
C VAL A 25 9.63 -39.08 6.86
N ALA A 26 8.33 -39.11 6.56
CA ALA A 26 7.85 -39.15 5.19
C ALA A 26 8.38 -37.88 4.54
N SER A 27 9.55 -38.00 3.92
CA SER A 27 9.98 -37.05 2.91
C SER A 27 8.89 -37.13 1.85
N ALA A 28 7.96 -36.18 1.90
CA ALA A 28 6.98 -35.99 0.86
C ALA A 28 7.79 -35.72 -0.41
N LYS A 29 8.07 -36.80 -1.15
CA LYS A 29 8.61 -36.73 -2.50
C LYS A 29 7.58 -35.94 -3.27
N THR A 30 7.89 -34.66 -3.46
CA THR A 30 7.19 -33.75 -4.34
C THR A 30 6.94 -34.53 -5.63
N ALA A 31 5.66 -34.71 -5.98
CA ALA A 31 5.27 -35.51 -7.13
C ALA A 31 6.10 -35.06 -8.35
N PRO A 32 6.75 -35.97 -9.09
CA PRO A 32 7.76 -35.63 -10.09
C PRO A 32 7.18 -35.02 -11.37
N ASN A 33 5.93 -34.56 -11.34
CA ASN A 33 5.20 -34.16 -12.54
C ASN A 33 4.22 -33.00 -12.28
N GLN A 34 4.61 -32.02 -11.49
CA GLN A 34 4.00 -30.70 -11.61
C GLN A 34 4.75 -29.94 -12.69
N ALA A 35 4.04 -29.57 -13.75
CA ALA A 35 4.55 -28.64 -14.74
C ALA A 35 4.99 -27.37 -13.99
N LYS A 36 6.29 -27.06 -14.01
CA LYS A 36 6.79 -25.78 -13.51
C LYS A 36 5.97 -24.70 -14.22
N GLN A 37 5.26 -23.86 -13.47
CA GLN A 37 4.58 -22.71 -14.04
C GLN A 37 5.61 -21.96 -14.88
N LYS A 38 5.35 -21.82 -16.18
CA LYS A 38 6.18 -20.97 -17.03
C LYS A 38 6.02 -19.55 -16.46
N GLU A 39 7.07 -19.03 -15.82
CA GLU A 39 7.15 -17.61 -15.53
C GLU A 39 7.09 -16.88 -16.87
N PHE A 40 5.91 -16.38 -17.25
CA PHE A 40 5.81 -15.34 -18.25
C PHE A 40 6.40 -14.08 -17.64
N ARG A 41 7.72 -13.91 -17.77
CA ARG A 41 8.36 -12.62 -17.51
C ARG A 41 8.04 -11.73 -18.69
N ILE A 42 7.08 -10.85 -18.51
CA ILE A 42 6.87 -9.72 -19.42
C ILE A 42 8.09 -8.82 -19.25
N GLU A 43 9.05 -8.91 -20.16
CA GLU A 43 10.12 -7.92 -20.26
C GLU A 43 9.50 -6.63 -20.82
N ARG A 44 9.10 -5.75 -19.90
CA ARG A 44 8.61 -4.43 -20.27
C ARG A 44 9.79 -3.49 -20.44
N SER A 45 9.99 -2.98 -21.65
CA SER A 45 10.90 -1.87 -21.88
C SER A 45 10.42 -0.62 -21.15
N MET A 46 11.34 0.08 -20.49
CA MET A 46 11.02 1.31 -19.78
C MET A 46 10.97 2.48 -20.78
N PRO A 47 9.84 3.22 -20.89
CA PRO A 47 9.76 4.36 -21.79
C PRO A 47 10.76 5.44 -21.38
N LYS A 48 11.24 6.23 -22.34
CA LYS A 48 12.26 7.26 -22.12
C LYS A 48 11.84 8.28 -21.06
N GLU A 49 10.54 8.58 -20.99
CA GLU A 49 9.93 9.47 -20.02
C GLU A 49 10.01 8.88 -18.60
N ALA A 50 9.78 7.58 -18.42
CA ALA A 50 9.93 6.95 -17.12
C ALA A 50 11.38 6.96 -16.63
N ILE A 51 12.34 6.73 -17.54
CA ILE A 51 13.78 6.87 -17.23
C ILE A 51 14.10 8.31 -16.81
N ALA A 52 13.54 9.29 -17.52
CA ALA A 52 13.70 10.71 -17.20
C ALA A 52 13.15 11.05 -15.80
N CYS A 53 11.96 10.56 -15.45
CA CYS A 53 11.39 10.72 -14.11
C CYS A 53 12.34 10.17 -13.04
N ILE A 54 12.82 8.93 -13.21
CA ILE A 54 13.71 8.26 -12.25
C ILE A 54 15.02 9.02 -12.08
N GLN A 55 15.67 9.41 -13.18
CA GLN A 55 16.98 10.07 -13.12
C GLN A 55 16.89 11.50 -12.60
N CYS A 56 15.82 12.23 -12.94
CA CYS A 56 15.57 13.58 -12.41
C CYS A 56 15.25 13.52 -10.91
N HIS A 57 14.27 12.71 -10.50
CA HIS A 57 13.88 12.61 -9.08
C HIS A 57 14.92 11.91 -8.20
N LYS A 58 15.83 11.10 -8.76
CA LYS A 58 17.00 10.62 -8.02
C LYS A 58 17.86 11.77 -7.48
N LYS A 59 17.90 12.91 -8.19
CA LYS A 59 18.65 14.11 -7.79
C LYS A 59 17.77 15.11 -7.04
N GLU A 60 16.60 15.43 -7.59
CA GLU A 60 15.71 16.48 -7.08
C GLU A 60 14.86 16.01 -5.87
N SER A 61 14.66 14.71 -5.70
CA SER A 61 13.83 14.13 -4.63
C SER A 61 14.40 12.80 -4.13
N PRO A 62 15.64 12.78 -3.60
CA PRO A 62 16.37 11.55 -3.31
C PRO A 62 15.63 10.64 -2.31
N GLY A 63 14.85 11.19 -1.38
CA GLY A 63 14.02 10.41 -0.45
C GLY A 63 12.91 9.63 -1.16
N ILE A 64 12.17 10.28 -2.07
CA ILE A 64 11.12 9.61 -2.88
C ILE A 64 11.75 8.53 -3.76
N PHE A 65 12.86 8.85 -4.42
CA PHE A 65 13.58 7.88 -5.24
C PHE A 65 14.05 6.69 -4.40
N ALA A 66 14.63 6.93 -3.22
CA ALA A 66 15.11 5.87 -2.35
C ALA A 66 13.98 4.95 -1.89
N ASP A 67 12.84 5.49 -1.47
CA ASP A 67 11.68 4.68 -1.09
C ASP A 67 11.17 3.83 -2.24
N TRP A 68 11.00 4.42 -3.43
CA TRP A 68 10.61 3.68 -4.63
C TRP A 68 11.63 2.60 -4.97
N ALA A 69 12.93 2.92 -4.99
CA ALA A 69 13.99 1.97 -5.34
C ALA A 69 14.04 0.76 -4.39
N HIS A 70 13.65 0.93 -3.13
CA HIS A 70 13.54 -0.15 -2.14
C HIS A 70 12.16 -0.83 -2.09
N SER A 71 11.24 -0.46 -2.99
CA SER A 71 9.89 -1.03 -3.07
C SER A 71 9.86 -2.31 -3.92
N ARG A 72 8.81 -3.12 -3.72
CA ARG A 72 8.48 -4.23 -4.63
C ARG A 72 8.05 -3.75 -6.01
N HIS A 73 7.51 -2.53 -6.13
CA HIS A 73 7.14 -1.92 -7.40
C HIS A 73 8.38 -1.70 -8.28
N ALA A 74 9.46 -1.11 -7.76
CA ALA A 74 10.71 -0.98 -8.51
C ALA A 74 11.30 -2.34 -8.91
N SER A 75 11.26 -3.32 -8.00
CA SER A 75 11.71 -4.70 -8.29
C SER A 75 10.90 -5.38 -9.40
N ALA A 76 9.66 -4.93 -9.62
CA ALA A 76 8.75 -5.43 -10.65
C ALA A 76 8.68 -4.50 -11.88
N ASN A 77 9.62 -3.56 -12.04
CA ASN A 77 9.63 -2.58 -13.13
C ASN A 77 8.37 -1.70 -13.23
N ILE A 78 7.67 -1.47 -12.11
CA ILE A 78 6.62 -0.47 -12.01
C ILE A 78 7.29 0.89 -11.75
N THR A 79 7.10 1.79 -12.71
CA THR A 79 7.73 3.11 -12.79
C THR A 79 6.86 4.20 -12.19
N CYS A 80 7.40 5.41 -12.07
CA CYS A 80 6.64 6.58 -11.65
C CYS A 80 5.38 6.79 -12.50
N LEU A 81 5.48 6.57 -13.83
CA LEU A 81 4.38 6.79 -14.77
C LEU A 81 3.26 5.77 -14.64
N ASP A 82 3.55 4.58 -14.12
CA ASP A 82 2.53 3.56 -13.93
C ASP A 82 1.52 3.93 -12.84
N CYS A 83 1.87 4.87 -11.96
CA CYS A 83 0.95 5.39 -10.96
C CYS A 83 0.55 6.84 -11.24
N HIS A 84 1.50 7.69 -11.63
CA HIS A 84 1.28 9.14 -11.70
C HIS A 84 0.83 9.65 -13.05
N LYS A 85 0.95 8.88 -14.15
CA LYS A 85 0.50 9.34 -15.46
C LYS A 85 -1.01 9.58 -15.42
N ALA A 86 -1.40 10.79 -15.76
CA ALA A 86 -2.78 11.22 -15.89
C ALA A 86 -3.11 11.48 -17.37
N GLU A 87 -4.38 11.61 -17.71
CA GLU A 87 -4.81 12.14 -19.00
C GLU A 87 -4.77 13.67 -18.97
N GLU A 88 -4.53 14.33 -20.11
CA GLU A 88 -4.35 15.79 -20.13
C GLU A 88 -5.58 16.58 -19.65
N PHE A 89 -6.76 15.98 -19.74
CA PHE A 89 -8.03 16.57 -19.32
C PHE A 89 -8.39 16.26 -17.86
N ASP A 90 -7.61 15.44 -17.16
CA ASP A 90 -7.89 15.13 -15.76
C ASP A 90 -7.76 16.38 -14.88
N ALA A 91 -8.68 16.53 -13.93
CA ALA A 91 -8.77 17.72 -13.09
C ALA A 91 -7.55 17.93 -12.17
N ASP A 92 -6.81 16.85 -11.89
CA ASP A 92 -5.68 16.79 -10.97
C ASP A 92 -4.30 16.79 -11.65
N VAL A 93 -4.24 17.02 -12.97
CA VAL A 93 -2.98 17.22 -13.69
C VAL A 93 -2.21 18.39 -13.09
N SER A 94 -0.96 18.12 -12.70
CA SER A 94 -0.06 19.12 -12.13
C SER A 94 0.50 20.04 -13.19
N LYS A 95 -0.21 21.15 -13.44
CA LYS A 95 0.29 22.26 -14.29
C LYS A 95 1.58 22.87 -13.75
N GLU A 96 1.82 22.77 -12.45
CA GLU A 96 3.04 23.27 -11.82
C GLU A 96 4.25 22.40 -12.16
N HIS A 97 4.07 21.08 -12.21
CA HIS A 97 5.13 20.18 -12.64
C HIS A 97 5.49 20.38 -14.13
N TYR A 98 4.59 20.91 -14.95
CA TYR A 98 4.93 21.25 -16.33
C TYR A 98 6.05 22.28 -16.47
N ARG A 99 6.20 23.19 -15.51
CA ARG A 99 7.29 24.16 -15.49
C ARG A 99 8.67 23.49 -15.34
N GLN A 100 8.72 22.28 -14.80
CA GLN A 100 9.98 21.52 -14.70
C GLN A 100 10.51 21.12 -16.08
N TYR A 101 9.64 21.02 -17.10
CA TYR A 101 10.03 20.72 -18.49
C TYR A 101 10.46 21.97 -19.29
N GLU A 102 10.59 23.12 -18.63
CA GLU A 102 11.13 24.37 -19.18
C GLU A 102 12.55 24.67 -18.66
N ARG A 103 13.11 23.77 -17.84
CA ARG A 103 14.42 23.89 -17.20
C ARG A 103 15.53 23.37 -18.11
N ALA A 104 16.01 24.23 -19.01
CA ALA A 104 17.12 23.89 -19.92
C ALA A 104 18.43 23.55 -19.19
N ASP A 105 18.58 23.93 -17.92
CA ASP A 105 19.70 23.54 -17.05
C ASP A 105 19.66 22.06 -16.63
N GLN A 106 18.53 21.38 -16.81
CA GLN A 106 18.34 19.97 -16.47
C GLN A 106 18.20 19.12 -17.72
N LYS A 107 19.00 18.04 -17.82
CA LYS A 107 18.99 17.10 -18.95
C LYS A 107 17.58 16.57 -19.30
N TYR A 108 16.77 16.34 -18.27
CA TYR A 108 15.42 15.78 -18.38
C TYR A 108 14.32 16.84 -18.24
N GLY A 109 14.69 18.11 -18.04
CA GLY A 109 13.79 19.24 -17.86
C GLY A 109 13.35 19.87 -19.18
N THR A 110 13.17 19.07 -20.23
CA THR A 110 12.80 19.54 -21.57
C THR A 110 11.44 18.98 -21.99
N LYS A 111 10.79 19.65 -22.95
CA LYS A 111 9.48 19.24 -23.50
C LYS A 111 9.46 17.82 -24.07
N GLU A 112 10.62 17.27 -24.46
CA GLU A 112 10.72 15.90 -24.96
C GLU A 112 10.23 14.85 -23.94
N TYR A 113 10.46 15.11 -22.65
CA TYR A 113 10.08 14.20 -21.56
C TYR A 113 8.78 14.60 -20.89
N LYS A 114 8.09 15.63 -21.40
CA LYS A 114 6.87 16.15 -20.80
C LYS A 114 5.76 15.12 -20.91
N VAL A 115 5.21 14.75 -19.75
CA VAL A 115 4.04 13.89 -19.63
C VAL A 115 3.05 14.48 -18.63
N PRO A 116 1.73 14.41 -18.89
CA PRO A 116 0.70 14.72 -17.91
C PRO A 116 0.84 13.78 -16.71
N ILE A 117 0.98 14.38 -15.53
CA ILE A 117 1.06 13.64 -14.27
C ILE A 117 0.17 14.27 -13.22
N SER A 118 -0.35 13.44 -12.33
CA SER A 118 -1.00 13.83 -11.09
C SER A 118 -0.15 13.41 -9.89
N ALA A 119 -0.10 14.27 -8.87
CA ALA A 119 0.47 13.90 -7.57
C ALA A 119 -0.50 13.02 -6.74
N LEU A 120 -1.78 13.01 -7.12
CA LEU A 120 -2.85 12.30 -6.43
C LEU A 120 -3.09 10.95 -7.11
N VAL A 121 -2.50 9.89 -6.56
CA VAL A 121 -2.81 8.52 -6.97
C VAL A 121 -4.01 8.00 -6.16
N THR A 122 -4.99 7.43 -6.84
CA THR A 122 -6.25 6.98 -6.24
C THR A 122 -6.34 5.45 -6.19
N PRO A 123 -7.30 4.89 -5.43
CA PRO A 123 -7.61 3.46 -5.49
C PRO A 123 -7.92 2.94 -6.91
N LYS A 124 -8.43 3.75 -7.85
CA LYS A 124 -8.66 3.29 -9.23
C LYS A 124 -7.35 3.06 -9.96
N ASP A 125 -6.35 3.92 -9.78
CA ASP A 125 -5.02 3.72 -10.35
C ASP A 125 -4.40 2.41 -9.88
N CYS A 126 -4.56 2.11 -8.58
CA CYS A 126 -4.13 0.86 -7.97
C CYS A 126 -4.89 -0.35 -8.54
N SER A 127 -6.21 -0.21 -8.78
CA SER A 127 -7.07 -1.31 -9.22
C SER A 127 -6.74 -1.88 -10.61
N ARG A 128 -5.95 -1.16 -11.41
CA ARG A 128 -5.44 -1.67 -12.70
C ARG A 128 -4.58 -2.93 -12.50
N CYS A 129 -3.91 -3.05 -11.35
CA CYS A 129 -3.07 -4.19 -10.98
C CYS A 129 -3.56 -4.93 -9.72
N HIS A 130 -4.25 -4.23 -8.81
CA HIS A 130 -4.77 -4.73 -7.54
C HIS A 130 -6.31 -4.61 -7.45
N PRO A 131 -7.06 -5.25 -8.38
CA PRO A 131 -8.51 -5.07 -8.46
C PRO A 131 -9.25 -5.64 -7.25
N ASP A 132 -8.75 -6.74 -6.69
CA ASP A 132 -9.38 -7.42 -5.56
C ASP A 132 -9.23 -6.61 -4.28
N GLU A 133 -8.02 -6.13 -3.98
CA GLU A 133 -7.77 -5.26 -2.82
C GLU A 133 -8.57 -3.97 -2.91
N ALA A 134 -8.59 -3.32 -4.09
CA ALA A 134 -9.38 -2.11 -4.30
C ALA A 134 -10.88 -2.35 -4.07
N LYS A 135 -11.42 -3.47 -4.57
CA LYS A 135 -12.82 -3.85 -4.39
C LYS A 135 -13.16 -4.18 -2.93
N GLN A 136 -12.27 -4.88 -2.22
CA GLN A 136 -12.43 -5.17 -0.80
C GLN A 136 -12.40 -3.86 0.02
N TYR A 137 -11.41 -3.00 -0.24
CA TYR A 137 -11.24 -1.74 0.46
C TYR A 137 -12.46 -0.83 0.26
N ALA A 138 -12.96 -0.70 -0.97
CA ALA A 138 -14.13 0.14 -1.29
C ALA A 138 -15.39 -0.24 -0.50
N ARG A 139 -15.53 -1.51 -0.10
CA ARG A 139 -16.66 -2.01 0.72
C ARG A 139 -16.45 -1.84 2.22
N SER A 140 -15.24 -1.50 2.66
CA SER A 140 -14.89 -1.41 4.08
C SER A 140 -15.44 -0.15 4.75
N LYS A 141 -15.49 -0.15 6.08
CA LYS A 141 -15.79 1.06 6.86
C LYS A 141 -14.71 2.13 6.69
N HIS A 142 -13.45 1.74 6.48
CA HIS A 142 -12.35 2.68 6.24
C HIS A 142 -12.62 3.57 5.02
N ALA A 143 -12.94 2.97 3.86
CA ALA A 143 -13.27 3.74 2.66
C ALA A 143 -14.54 4.60 2.83
N ASN A 144 -15.48 4.15 3.66
CA ASN A 144 -16.78 4.82 3.82
C ASN A 144 -16.86 5.67 5.10
N THR A 145 -15.74 5.98 5.76
CA THR A 145 -15.79 6.66 7.06
C THR A 145 -16.41 8.04 6.98
N LEU A 146 -16.16 8.83 5.93
CA LEU A 146 -16.79 10.14 5.78
C LEU A 146 -18.31 9.99 5.66
N GLU A 147 -18.79 9.07 4.84
CA GLU A 147 -20.22 8.80 4.72
C GLU A 147 -20.85 8.38 6.05
N ILE A 148 -20.16 7.50 6.79
CA ILE A 148 -20.63 7.02 8.11
C ILE A 148 -20.72 8.22 9.06
N VAL A 149 -19.63 8.95 9.26
CA VAL A 149 -19.57 10.11 10.15
C VAL A 149 -20.68 11.10 9.84
N TRP A 150 -20.83 11.54 8.58
CA TRP A 150 -21.82 12.55 8.23
C TRP A 150 -23.27 12.09 8.41
N LYS A 151 -23.54 10.78 8.35
CA LYS A 151 -24.88 10.20 8.56
C LYS A 151 -25.18 9.87 10.02
N VAL A 152 -24.19 9.40 10.78
CA VAL A 152 -24.42 8.79 12.11
C VAL A 152 -23.86 9.60 13.26
N ASP A 153 -22.96 10.55 13.00
CA ASP A 153 -22.31 11.35 14.03
C ASP A 153 -22.69 12.85 13.91
N PRO A 154 -23.75 13.28 14.60
CA PRO A 154 -24.13 14.69 14.67
C PRO A 154 -23.07 15.56 15.33
N TRP A 155 -22.17 15.01 16.16
CA TRP A 155 -21.16 15.78 16.88
C TRP A 155 -20.01 16.18 15.96
N MET A 156 -19.54 15.29 15.10
CA MET A 156 -18.51 15.68 14.12
C MET A 156 -19.07 16.62 13.03
N ASN A 157 -20.35 16.49 12.70
CA ASN A 157 -21.06 17.32 11.71
C ASN A 157 -21.46 18.71 12.26
N LYS A 158 -22.07 18.75 13.45
CA LYS A 158 -22.71 19.94 14.05
C LYS A 158 -22.09 20.37 15.38
N GLY A 159 -21.05 19.69 15.85
CA GLY A 159 -20.37 20.03 17.09
C GLY A 159 -19.56 21.30 16.96
N MET A 160 -18.87 21.64 18.05
CA MET A 160 -18.24 22.95 18.22
C MET A 160 -16.89 23.10 17.50
N ASN A 161 -16.42 22.08 16.80
CA ASN A 161 -15.17 22.14 16.05
C ASN A 161 -15.28 23.13 14.89
N SER A 162 -14.28 24.00 14.76
CA SER A 162 -14.03 24.82 13.58
C SER A 162 -13.61 23.97 12.37
N ASP A 163 -13.68 24.56 11.18
CA ASP A 163 -13.19 23.90 9.97
C ASP A 163 -11.70 23.60 10.02
N ASN A 164 -10.92 24.45 10.69
CA ASN A 164 -9.49 24.25 10.86
C ASN A 164 -9.20 23.04 11.76
N GLU A 165 -9.87 22.92 12.91
CA GLU A 165 -9.72 21.77 13.82
C GLU A 165 -10.11 20.46 13.14
N ARG A 166 -11.19 20.45 12.35
CA ARG A 166 -11.57 19.29 11.54
C ARG A 166 -10.49 18.92 10.52
N THR A 167 -9.92 19.91 9.86
CA THR A 167 -8.92 19.71 8.79
C THR A 167 -7.58 19.22 9.32
N THR A 168 -7.09 19.81 10.42
CA THR A 168 -5.76 19.49 10.96
C THR A 168 -5.77 18.29 11.91
N GLY A 169 -6.93 17.93 12.48
CA GLY A 169 -7.10 16.77 13.36
C GLY A 169 -7.88 15.64 12.69
N CYS A 170 -9.21 15.78 12.65
CA CYS A 170 -10.12 14.68 12.30
C CYS A 170 -9.86 14.11 10.90
N TYR A 171 -9.68 14.96 9.89
CA TYR A 171 -9.51 14.53 8.51
C TYR A 171 -8.12 13.95 8.21
N HIS A 172 -7.15 14.07 9.13
CA HIS A 172 -5.90 13.35 9.02
C HIS A 172 -6.14 11.83 9.03
N CYS A 173 -7.05 11.37 9.89
CA CYS A 173 -7.43 9.96 10.03
C CYS A 173 -8.60 9.59 9.11
N HIS A 174 -9.69 10.37 9.13
CA HIS A 174 -10.92 10.03 8.41
C HIS A 174 -10.86 10.36 6.90
N GLY A 175 -10.00 11.29 6.51
CA GLY A 175 -9.86 11.75 5.13
C GLY A 175 -10.69 12.99 4.81
N THR A 176 -10.34 13.64 3.71
CA THR A 176 -10.99 14.85 3.19
C THR A 176 -11.79 14.53 1.92
N VAL A 177 -12.68 15.44 1.51
CA VAL A 177 -13.14 15.48 0.11
C VAL A 177 -12.15 16.34 -0.66
N VAL A 178 -11.43 15.77 -1.64
CA VAL A 178 -10.45 16.52 -2.43
C VAL A 178 -11.18 17.57 -3.28
N LYS A 179 -10.84 18.85 -3.09
CA LYS A 179 -11.44 19.99 -3.78
C LYS A 179 -10.42 20.68 -4.65
N PHE A 180 -10.91 21.34 -5.70
CA PHE A 180 -10.09 22.16 -6.59
C PHE A 180 -10.55 23.60 -6.59
N LYS A 181 -9.59 24.51 -6.69
CA LYS A 181 -9.79 25.94 -6.98
C LYS A 181 -8.73 26.37 -7.98
N ASP A 182 -9.15 27.02 -9.06
CA ASP A 182 -8.26 27.52 -10.13
C ASP A 182 -7.34 26.41 -10.72
N GLY A 183 -7.85 25.18 -10.79
CA GLY A 183 -7.11 24.01 -11.29
C GLY A 183 -6.01 23.49 -10.36
N LYS A 184 -6.03 23.88 -9.07
CA LYS A 184 -5.16 23.33 -8.02
C LYS A 184 -5.99 22.72 -6.90
N MET A 185 -5.49 21.64 -6.31
CA MET A 185 -6.08 21.08 -5.09
C MET A 185 -5.99 22.10 -3.96
N THR A 186 -7.07 22.26 -3.19
CA THR A 186 -7.11 23.27 -2.13
C THR A 186 -6.36 22.80 -0.87
N PRO A 187 -5.67 23.69 -0.15
CA PRO A 187 -4.91 23.31 1.05
C PRO A 187 -5.77 22.72 2.19
N ASP A 188 -7.06 23.05 2.25
CA ASP A 188 -8.01 22.47 3.22
C ASP A 188 -8.40 21.03 2.90
N SER A 189 -8.06 20.53 1.71
CA SER A 189 -8.42 19.18 1.27
C SER A 189 -7.24 18.31 0.87
N TRP A 190 -6.06 18.90 0.59
CA TRP A 190 -4.87 18.19 0.15
C TRP A 190 -3.60 18.84 0.73
N PRO A 191 -2.61 18.07 1.22
CA PRO A 191 -2.48 16.61 1.19
C PRO A 191 -3.38 15.87 2.19
N SER A 192 -3.89 14.70 1.80
CA SER A 192 -4.65 13.81 2.70
C SER A 192 -4.33 12.34 2.44
N VAL A 193 -4.05 11.61 3.53
CA VAL A 193 -3.87 10.16 3.56
C VAL A 193 -4.94 9.44 4.37
N GLY A 194 -5.94 10.16 4.86
CA GLY A 194 -7.01 9.59 5.68
C GLY A 194 -7.79 8.52 4.95
N VAL A 195 -8.22 7.51 5.69
CA VAL A 195 -8.61 6.20 5.17
C VAL A 195 -9.85 6.24 4.26
N GLY A 196 -10.70 7.26 4.38
CA GLY A 196 -11.88 7.46 3.54
C GLY A 196 -11.87 8.76 2.74
N ARG A 197 -10.70 9.28 2.38
CA ARG A 197 -10.56 10.41 1.44
C ARG A 197 -11.44 10.20 0.20
N ILE A 198 -12.22 11.19 -0.20
CA ILE A 198 -12.99 11.14 -1.45
C ILE A 198 -12.15 11.74 -2.57
N ASN A 199 -11.90 10.93 -3.61
CA ASN A 199 -11.05 11.30 -4.74
C ASN A 199 -11.87 11.94 -5.88
N PRO A 200 -11.22 12.71 -6.77
CA PRO A 200 -11.87 13.40 -7.89
C PRO A 200 -12.48 12.43 -8.91
N ASP A 201 -11.89 11.24 -9.03
CA ASP A 201 -12.40 10.15 -9.87
C ASP A 201 -13.60 9.41 -9.24
N GLY A 202 -14.08 9.84 -8.08
CA GLY A 202 -15.19 9.24 -7.34
C GLY A 202 -14.83 8.01 -6.51
N SER A 203 -13.58 7.55 -6.54
CA SER A 203 -13.12 6.46 -5.68
C SER A 203 -12.96 6.92 -4.24
N LYS A 204 -13.16 5.98 -3.30
CA LYS A 204 -13.08 6.26 -1.86
C LYS A 204 -11.83 5.63 -1.26
N GLY A 205 -11.08 6.42 -0.51
CA GLY A 205 -9.96 6.02 0.31
C GLY A 205 -8.59 6.44 -0.16
N SER A 206 -7.60 6.11 0.66
CA SER A 206 -6.17 6.29 0.42
C SER A 206 -5.44 4.97 0.63
N CYS A 207 -4.93 4.37 -0.45
CA CYS A 207 -4.14 3.14 -0.38
C CYS A 207 -2.75 3.33 0.26
N SER A 208 -2.38 4.55 0.66
CA SER A 208 -1.08 4.83 1.29
C SER A 208 -1.17 5.02 2.80
N ALA A 209 -2.32 4.72 3.43
CA ALA A 209 -2.52 4.90 4.87
C ALA A 209 -1.74 3.87 5.72
N CYS A 210 -1.64 2.61 5.29
CA CYS A 210 -1.04 1.53 6.11
C CYS A 210 0.35 1.09 5.61
N HIS A 211 0.56 1.06 4.30
CA HIS A 211 1.86 0.82 3.67
C HIS A 211 2.26 2.08 2.91
N THR A 212 3.03 2.93 3.57
CA THR A 212 3.24 4.31 3.10
C THR A 212 3.92 4.37 1.75
N ARG A 213 3.60 5.42 0.98
CA ARG A 213 4.31 5.74 -0.26
C ARG A 213 5.70 6.28 0.08
N HIS A 214 6.75 6.05 -0.70
CA HIS A 214 6.76 5.31 -1.98
C HIS A 214 7.30 3.88 -1.84
N ARG A 215 7.43 3.39 -0.60
CA ARG A 215 7.97 2.06 -0.32
C ARG A 215 6.92 0.95 -0.46
N PHE A 216 5.66 1.24 -0.13
CA PHE A 216 4.52 0.32 -0.23
C PHE A 216 4.82 -1.06 0.38
N SER A 217 5.39 -1.06 1.58
CA SER A 217 5.86 -2.27 2.24
C SER A 217 4.71 -3.03 2.93
N VAL A 218 4.44 -4.26 2.49
CA VAL A 218 3.50 -5.16 3.20
C VAL A 218 3.98 -5.44 4.63
N ALA A 219 5.30 -5.51 4.84
CA ALA A 219 5.87 -5.72 6.17
C ALA A 219 5.60 -4.53 7.09
N GLU A 220 5.56 -3.30 6.56
CA GLU A 220 5.19 -2.09 7.31
C GLU A 220 3.70 -2.11 7.65
N ALA A 221 2.82 -2.40 6.69
CA ALA A 221 1.38 -2.49 6.95
C ALA A 221 0.97 -3.58 7.96
N ARG A 222 1.85 -4.57 8.21
CA ARG A 222 1.63 -5.64 9.21
C ARG A 222 2.13 -5.27 10.60
N LYS A 223 2.74 -4.10 10.76
CA LYS A 223 3.17 -3.62 12.06
C LYS A 223 2.04 -2.90 12.79
N PRO A 224 1.93 -3.03 14.13
CA PRO A 224 0.92 -2.31 14.92
C PRO A 224 0.97 -0.80 14.72
N GLU A 225 2.17 -0.22 14.53
CA GLU A 225 2.34 1.23 14.38
C GLU A 225 1.65 1.79 13.14
N ALA A 226 1.43 0.97 12.10
CA ALA A 226 0.65 1.39 10.93
C ALA A 226 -0.82 1.65 11.28
N CYS A 227 -1.36 0.96 12.29
CA CYS A 227 -2.69 1.20 12.84
C CYS A 227 -2.67 2.38 13.83
N GLY A 228 -1.60 2.47 14.63
CA GLY A 228 -1.42 3.45 15.70
C GLY A 228 -1.32 4.91 15.25
N GLN A 229 -1.26 5.19 13.94
CA GLN A 229 -1.44 6.55 13.44
C GLN A 229 -2.85 7.10 13.71
N CYS A 230 -3.86 6.23 13.74
CA CYS A 230 -5.27 6.61 13.91
C CYS A 230 -5.94 5.93 15.10
N HIS A 231 -5.53 4.70 15.43
CA HIS A 231 -6.09 3.90 16.50
C HIS A 231 -5.32 4.09 17.81
N LEU A 232 -5.45 5.29 18.36
CA LEU A 232 -4.77 5.75 19.57
C LEU A 232 -5.67 6.66 20.38
N GLY A 233 -5.24 7.02 21.57
CA GLY A 233 -5.87 8.07 22.37
C GLY A 233 -7.15 7.63 23.08
N PRO A 234 -7.80 8.55 23.79
CA PRO A 234 -8.86 8.23 24.76
C PRO A 234 -10.18 7.76 24.13
N ASP A 235 -10.41 8.06 22.85
CA ASP A 235 -11.62 7.74 22.11
C ASP A 235 -11.64 6.32 21.55
N HIS A 236 -10.46 5.78 21.22
CA HIS A 236 -10.30 4.40 20.79
C HIS A 236 -8.83 3.93 20.92
N PRO A 237 -8.39 3.53 22.13
CA PRO A 237 -6.98 3.26 22.45
C PRO A 237 -6.53 1.85 22.02
N GLN A 238 -6.60 1.50 20.73
CA GLN A 238 -6.19 0.14 20.32
C GLN A 238 -4.67 -0.06 20.22
N ILE A 239 -3.84 0.98 20.15
CA ILE A 239 -2.38 0.83 20.18
C ILE A 239 -1.84 0.75 21.62
N GLU A 240 -2.57 1.31 22.59
CA GLU A 240 -2.20 1.31 24.01
C GLU A 240 -2.60 0.04 24.77
N ILE A 241 -3.54 -0.76 24.24
CA ILE A 241 -4.04 -2.02 24.80
C ILE A 241 -3.36 -3.20 24.12
#